data_AF-R9IDG9-F1
#
_entry.id   AF-R9IDG9-F1
#
_cell.length_a   1.000
_cell.length_b   1.000
_cell.length_c   1.000
_cell.angle_alpha   90.00
_cell.angle_beta   90.00
_cell.angle_gamma   90.00
#
_symmetry.space_group_name_H-M   'P 1'
#
loop_
_entity.id
_entity.type
_entity.pdbx_description
1 polymer ?
#
loop_
_entity_poly.entity_id
_entity_poly.type
_entity_poly.pdbx_seq_one_letter_code
_entity_poly.pdbx_strand_id
1 'polypeptide(L)'
;MKDFSRQIEDLRKEITGAIIGLLRRHGLTELEFPESGSVPNAPDSVYVIFFDDDGYPYEGVVTKVTVTGESLSMTAIDNHEGCIFQTESVFDLSSRSPIWLNEILLATQELLEPENEPLKT
;
A
#
# COMPACT_ATOMS: atom_id res chain seq x y z
N MET A 1 -23.66 -8.84 -18.02
CA MET A 1 -22.75 -8.61 -16.88
C MET A 1 -22.33 -7.15 -16.94
N LYS A 2 -22.36 -6.42 -15.81
CA LYS A 2 -21.96 -5.01 -15.79
C LYS A 2 -20.44 -4.94 -15.73
N ASP A 3 -19.82 -4.14 -16.58
CA ASP A 3 -18.38 -3.92 -16.59
C ASP A 3 -18.02 -2.83 -15.59
N PHE A 4 -17.15 -3.18 -14.64
CA PHE A 4 -16.68 -2.29 -13.57
C PHE A 4 -15.21 -1.90 -13.74
N SER A 5 -14.55 -2.35 -14.81
CA SER A 5 -13.10 -2.23 -14.97
C SER A 5 -12.64 -0.77 -14.87
N ARG A 6 -13.35 0.16 -15.52
CA ARG A 6 -13.03 1.59 -15.45
C ARG A 6 -13.18 2.17 -14.03
N GLN A 7 -14.24 1.79 -13.32
CA GLN A 7 -14.49 2.29 -11.96
C GLN A 7 -13.42 1.81 -10.99
N ILE A 8 -12.96 0.56 -11.15
CA ILE A 8 -11.87 -0.01 -10.36
C ILE A 8 -10.55 0.72 -10.67
N GLU A 9 -10.26 1.00 -11.94
CA GLU A 9 -9.07 1.76 -12.34
C GLU A 9 -9.06 3.19 -11.82
N ASP A 10 -10.21 3.88 -11.88
CA ASP A 10 -10.34 5.24 -11.36
C ASP A 10 -10.15 5.25 -9.82
N LEU A 11 -10.73 4.28 -9.10
CA LEU A 11 -10.55 4.12 -7.65
C LEU A 11 -9.09 3.85 -7.26
N ARG A 12 -8.38 2.99 -8.01
CA ARG A 12 -6.96 2.71 -7.78
C ARG A 12 -6.10 3.97 -7.86
N LYS A 13 -6.36 4.81 -8.87
CA LYS A 13 -5.66 6.09 -9.06
C LYS A 13 -5.97 7.08 -7.96
N GLU A 14 -7.23 7.13 -7.52
CA GLU A 14 -7.64 7.99 -6.41
C GLU A 14 -6.92 7.63 -5.11
N ILE A 15 -6.91 6.35 -4.72
CA ILE A 15 -6.23 5.88 -3.50
C ILE A 15 -4.71 6.10 -3.61
N THR A 16 -4.10 5.74 -4.75
CA THR A 16 -2.65 5.94 -4.97
C THR A 16 -2.28 7.43 -4.90
N GLY A 17 -3.08 8.29 -5.52
CA GLY A 17 -2.91 9.73 -5.46
C GLY A 17 -3.07 10.28 -4.05
N ALA A 18 -3.97 9.71 -3.24
CA ALA A 18 -4.14 10.09 -1.84
C ALA A 18 -2.90 9.74 -1.00
N ILE A 19 -2.31 8.54 -1.18
CA ILE A 19 -1.06 8.13 -0.51
C ILE A 19 0.08 9.08 -0.92
N ILE A 20 0.28 9.29 -2.22
CA ILE A 20 1.32 10.19 -2.74
C ILE A 20 1.14 11.60 -2.18
N GLY A 21 -0.09 12.12 -2.21
CA GLY A 21 -0.42 13.43 -1.69
C GLY A 21 -0.15 13.54 -0.19
N LEU A 22 -0.46 12.50 0.59
CA LEU A 22 -0.19 12.43 2.02
C LEU A 22 1.32 12.48 2.30
N LEU A 23 2.12 11.63 1.65
CA LEU A 23 3.59 11.67 1.80
C LEU A 23 4.16 13.04 1.42
N ARG A 24 3.74 13.62 0.28
CA ARG A 24 4.21 14.94 -0.19
C ARG A 24 3.84 16.08 0.76
N ARG A 25 2.67 16.06 1.41
CA ARG A 25 2.28 17.06 2.41
C ARG A 25 3.23 17.07 3.62
N HIS A 26 3.76 15.90 3.97
CA HIS A 26 4.75 15.74 5.04
C HIS A 26 6.21 15.86 4.56
N GLY A 27 6.42 16.22 3.28
CA GLY A 27 7.76 16.36 2.70
C GLY A 27 8.51 15.05 2.49
N LEU A 28 7.80 13.92 2.47
CA LEU A 28 8.36 12.58 2.36
C LEU A 28 8.30 12.07 0.93
N THR A 29 9.36 11.36 0.51
CA THR A 29 9.38 10.53 -0.70
C THR A 29 9.32 9.05 -0.38
N GLU A 30 9.47 8.67 0.88
CA GLU A 30 9.36 7.30 1.37
C GLU A 30 8.82 7.28 2.79
N LEU A 31 8.18 6.18 3.16
CA LEU A 31 7.69 5.92 4.51
C LEU A 31 7.91 4.45 4.84
N GLU A 32 8.61 4.20 5.94
CA GLU A 32 8.77 2.86 6.52
C GLU A 32 7.69 2.62 7.57
N PHE A 33 7.04 1.46 7.51
CA PHE A 33 6.06 1.03 8.48
C PHE A 33 6.77 0.28 9.62
N PRO A 34 6.53 0.67 10.89
CA PRO A 34 7.04 -0.11 12.01
C PRO A 34 6.31 -1.45 12.07
N GLU A 35 6.96 -2.46 12.64
CA GLU A 35 6.30 -3.72 12.98
C GLU A 35 5.14 -3.44 13.96
N SER A 36 3.98 -4.06 13.75
CA SER A 36 2.82 -3.87 14.64
C SER A 36 3.19 -4.17 16.09
N GLY A 37 2.82 -3.26 17.00
CA GLY A 37 3.15 -3.35 18.42
C GLY A 37 4.61 -3.03 18.80
N SER A 38 5.50 -2.75 17.84
CA SER A 38 6.90 -2.38 18.14
C SER A 38 7.04 -0.97 18.71
N VAL A 39 6.09 -0.07 18.39
CA VAL A 39 5.98 1.27 18.96
C VAL A 39 4.54 1.55 19.43
N PRO A 40 4.31 2.44 20.40
CA PRO A 40 2.99 2.63 21.03
C PRO A 40 1.84 2.97 20.08
N ASN A 41 2.14 3.55 18.92
CA ASN A 41 1.17 3.96 17.89
C ASN A 41 1.52 3.32 16.54
N ALA A 42 2.07 2.10 16.55
CA ALA A 42 2.31 1.36 15.31
C ALA A 42 0.94 0.97 14.71
N PRO A 43 0.68 1.29 13.43
CA PRO A 43 -0.52 0.80 12.75
C PRO A 43 -0.51 -0.73 12.66
N ASP A 44 -1.67 -1.32 12.40
CA ASP A 44 -1.76 -2.73 12.05
C ASP A 44 -0.95 -3.03 10.78
N SER A 45 -0.26 -4.16 10.76
CA SER A 45 0.52 -4.59 9.61
C SER A 45 -0.38 -4.81 8.39
N VAL A 46 0.02 -4.31 7.22
CA VAL A 46 -0.68 -4.57 5.96
C VAL A 46 -0.11 -5.83 5.33
N TYR A 47 -0.97 -6.83 5.12
CA TYR A 47 -0.63 -8.11 4.52
C TYR A 47 -1.11 -8.18 3.07
N VAL A 48 -0.22 -8.60 2.17
CA VAL A 48 -0.52 -8.78 0.75
C VAL A 48 -0.19 -10.20 0.31
N ILE A 49 -0.98 -10.74 -0.61
CA ILE A 49 -0.66 -12.03 -1.24
C ILE A 49 -0.01 -11.76 -2.58
N PHE A 50 1.20 -12.27 -2.79
CA PHE A 50 1.89 -12.26 -4.08
C PHE A 50 2.02 -13.67 -4.64
N PHE A 51 2.28 -13.76 -5.94
CA PHE A 51 2.45 -15.03 -6.64
C PHE A 51 3.85 -15.05 -7.25
N ASP A 52 4.58 -16.16 -7.10
CA ASP A 52 5.84 -16.35 -7.81
C ASP A 52 5.61 -16.68 -9.30
N ASP A 53 6.71 -16.90 -10.03
CA ASP A 53 6.69 -17.25 -11.46
C ASP A 53 5.95 -18.57 -11.74
N ASP A 54 5.84 -19.45 -10.75
CA ASP A 54 5.13 -20.73 -10.80
C ASP A 54 3.65 -20.61 -10.34
N GLY A 55 3.22 -19.42 -9.91
CA GLY A 55 1.87 -19.13 -9.43
C GLY A 55 1.60 -19.63 -8.00
N TYR A 56 2.63 -19.89 -7.19
CA TYR A 56 2.48 -20.18 -5.77
C TYR A 56 2.20 -18.90 -4.99
N PRO A 57 1.17 -18.87 -4.13
CA PRO A 57 0.88 -17.71 -3.31
C PRO A 57 1.81 -17.64 -2.11
N TYR A 58 2.26 -16.43 -1.80
CA TYR A 58 3.03 -16.09 -0.62
C TYR A 58 2.41 -14.88 0.05
N GLU A 59 2.43 -14.87 1.38
CA GLU A 59 2.00 -13.73 2.18
C GLU A 59 3.22 -12.87 2.52
N GLY A 60 3.11 -11.56 2.27
CA GLY A 60 4.14 -10.59 2.60
C GLY A 60 3.57 -9.44 3.42
N VAL A 61 4.39 -8.88 4.30
CA VAL A 61 4.06 -7.70 5.10
C VAL A 61 4.63 -6.47 4.43
N VAL A 62 3.81 -5.46 4.16
CA VAL A 62 4.29 -4.18 3.61
C VAL A 62 5.13 -3.46 4.66
N THR A 63 6.38 -3.17 4.32
CA THR A 63 7.33 -2.51 5.22
C THR A 63 7.72 -1.12 4.77
N LYS A 64 7.53 -0.79 3.49
CA LYS A 64 7.85 0.53 2.97
C LYS A 64 7.00 0.91 1.78
N VAL A 65 6.69 2.20 1.65
CA VAL A 65 6.23 2.82 0.41
C VAL A 65 7.21 3.89 -0.06
N THR A 66 7.35 4.04 -1.38
CA THR A 66 8.25 5.00 -2.01
C THR A 66 7.55 5.67 -3.19
N VAL A 67 7.65 6.99 -3.26
CA VAL A 67 7.11 7.82 -4.34
C VAL A 67 8.23 8.17 -5.31
N THR A 68 8.05 7.83 -6.59
CA THR A 68 8.96 8.21 -7.68
C THR A 68 8.18 8.94 -8.76
N GLY A 69 8.36 10.26 -8.87
CA GLY A 69 7.50 11.08 -9.73
C GLY A 69 6.05 10.98 -9.27
N GLU A 70 5.15 10.57 -10.18
CA GLU A 70 3.72 10.32 -9.90
C GLU A 70 3.39 8.84 -9.63
N SER A 71 4.41 7.99 -9.44
CA SER A 71 4.23 6.56 -9.20
C SER A 71 4.52 6.19 -7.75
N LEU A 72 3.77 5.19 -7.25
CA LEU A 72 3.98 4.58 -5.95
C LEU A 72 4.58 3.18 -6.13
N SER A 73 5.60 2.86 -5.34
CA SER A 73 6.11 1.51 -5.17
C SER A 73 6.02 1.11 -3.71
N MET A 74 5.83 -0.18 -3.46
CA MET A 74 5.83 -0.73 -2.11
C MET A 74 6.87 -1.84 -1.99
N THR A 75 7.46 -1.97 -0.81
CA THR A 75 8.29 -3.12 -0.43
C THR A 75 7.49 -3.96 0.54
N ALA A 76 7.38 -5.26 0.26
CA ALA A 76 6.83 -6.23 1.19
C ALA A 76 7.86 -7.32 1.46
N ILE A 77 7.95 -7.77 2.72
CA ILE A 77 8.88 -8.81 3.15
C ILE A 77 8.07 -10.06 3.49
N ASP A 78 8.49 -11.20 2.95
CA ASP A 78 8.00 -12.51 3.36
C ASP A 78 9.04 -13.24 4.24
N ASN A 79 8.81 -14.52 4.51
CA ASN A 79 9.71 -15.34 5.33
C ASN A 79 11.05 -15.69 4.63
N HIS A 80 11.24 -15.29 3.38
CA HIS A 80 12.37 -15.68 2.54
C HIS A 80 13.20 -14.47 2.10
N GLU A 81 12.62 -13.44 1.47
CA GLU A 81 13.31 -12.20 1.03
C GLU A 81 12.34 -10.99 0.89
N GLY A 82 12.89 -9.77 0.77
CA GLY A 82 12.09 -8.56 0.51
C GLY A 82 11.82 -8.37 -0.98
N CYS A 83 10.54 -8.25 -1.37
CA CYS A 83 10.11 -7.99 -2.74
C CYS A 83 9.67 -6.53 -2.92
N ILE A 84 10.04 -5.91 -4.05
CA ILE A 84 9.63 -4.55 -4.42
C ILE A 84 8.61 -4.62 -5.55
N PHE A 85 7.47 -3.94 -5.37
CA PHE A 85 6.36 -3.93 -6.31
C PHE A 85 6.01 -2.50 -6.72
N GLN A 86 5.63 -2.31 -7.99
CA GLN A 86 5.11 -1.03 -8.49
C GLN A 86 3.59 -1.11 -8.62
N THR A 87 2.85 -0.19 -8.01
CA THR A 87 1.37 -0.23 -8.01
C THR A 87 0.74 -0.05 -9.39
N GLU A 88 1.51 0.48 -10.35
CA GLU A 88 1.09 0.65 -11.73
C GLU A 88 1.34 -0.61 -12.58
N SER A 89 2.10 -1.60 -12.08
CA SER A 89 2.44 -2.84 -12.79
C SER A 89 1.19 -3.69 -13.04
N VAL A 90 0.81 -3.88 -14.29
CA VAL A 90 -0.34 -4.75 -14.67
C VAL A 90 -0.11 -6.23 -14.37
N PHE A 91 1.14 -6.64 -14.11
CA PHE A 91 1.52 -8.02 -13.88
C PHE A 91 1.42 -8.41 -12.40
N ASP A 92 1.61 -7.44 -11.50
CA ASP A 92 1.56 -7.65 -10.05
C ASP A 92 0.13 -7.40 -9.55
N LEU A 93 -0.74 -8.40 -9.71
CA LEU A 93 -2.16 -8.34 -9.33
C LEU A 93 -2.36 -7.87 -7.89
N SER A 94 -1.39 -8.18 -7.02
CA SER A 94 -1.37 -7.81 -5.62
C SER A 94 -1.21 -6.31 -5.40
N SER A 95 -0.24 -5.70 -6.08
CA SER A 95 0.06 -4.27 -6.01
C SER A 95 -1.11 -3.37 -6.45
N ARG A 96 -2.08 -3.94 -7.18
CA ARG A 96 -3.27 -3.27 -7.71
C ARG A 96 -4.55 -3.57 -6.94
N SER A 97 -4.51 -4.31 -5.84
CA SER A 97 -5.71 -4.56 -5.04
C SER A 97 -6.20 -3.25 -4.41
N PRO A 98 -7.41 -2.74 -4.74
CA PRO A 98 -7.92 -1.51 -4.12
C PRO A 98 -8.09 -1.65 -2.60
N ILE A 99 -8.33 -2.88 -2.12
CA ILE A 99 -8.44 -3.19 -0.70
C ILE A 99 -7.08 -2.94 -0.02
N TRP A 100 -6.01 -3.54 -0.53
CA TRP A 100 -4.68 -3.38 0.06
C TRP A 100 -4.12 -1.97 -0.10
N LEU A 101 -4.38 -1.31 -1.24
CA LEU A 101 -4.05 0.11 -1.41
C LEU A 101 -4.76 0.97 -0.36
N ASN A 102 -6.02 0.66 -0.03
CA ASN A 102 -6.74 1.39 1.00
C ASN A 102 -6.18 1.10 2.40
N GLU A 103 -5.80 -0.13 2.71
CA GLU A 103 -5.13 -0.47 3.98
C GLU A 103 -3.80 0.28 4.13
N ILE A 104 -3.00 0.37 3.06
CA ILE A 104 -1.77 1.18 3.05
C ILE A 104 -2.09 2.66 3.30
N LEU A 105 -3.14 3.21 2.67
CA LEU A 105 -3.57 4.59 2.90
C LEU A 105 -3.93 4.81 4.37
N LEU A 106 -4.70 3.92 4.98
CA LEU A 106 -5.09 4.00 6.39
C LEU A 106 -3.87 3.91 7.32
N ALA A 107 -2.97 2.95 7.09
CA ALA A 107 -1.74 2.82 7.89
C ALA A 107 -0.82 4.06 7.74
N THR A 108 -0.75 4.63 6.54
CA THR A 108 0.00 5.87 6.27
C THR A 108 -0.61 7.05 7.02
N GLN A 109 -1.95 7.15 7.03
CA GLN A 109 -2.68 8.19 7.77
C GLN A 109 -2.49 8.05 9.27
N GLU A 110 -2.63 6.85 9.82
CA GLU A 110 -2.44 6.60 11.24
C GLU A 110 -1.02 6.98 11.71
N LEU A 111 -0.01 6.72 10.87
CA LEU A 111 1.39 7.02 11.21
C LEU A 111 1.72 8.52 11.09
N LEU A 112 1.19 9.21 10.08
CA LEU A 112 1.55 10.61 9.79
C LEU A 112 0.57 11.64 10.36
N GLU A 113 -0.70 11.25 10.55
CA GLU A 113 -1.80 12.11 10.98
C GLU A 113 -2.69 11.40 12.03
N PRO A 114 -2.15 10.88 13.15
CA PRO A 114 -2.90 10.09 14.13
C PRO A 114 -4.05 10.83 14.83
N GLU A 115 -4.06 12.17 14.78
CA GLU A 115 -5.10 13.01 15.40
C GLU A 115 -6.31 13.24 14.47
N ASN A 116 -6.24 12.85 13.20
CA ASN A 116 -7.39 12.92 12.29
C ASN A 116 -8.34 11.74 12.57
N GLU A 117 -9.61 12.03 12.86
CA GLU A 117 -10.64 10.99 12.99
C GLU A 117 -10.61 10.07 11.74
N PRO A 118 -10.60 8.74 11.90
CA PRO A 118 -10.66 7.86 10.74
C PRO A 118 -11.92 8.17 9.93
N LEU A 119 -11.78 8.19 8.60
CA LEU A 119 -12.92 8.25 7.69
C LEU A 119 -13.86 7.11 8.04
N LYS A 120 -14.97 7.43 8.72
CA LYS A 120 -16.05 6.49 9.02
C LYS A 120 -16.58 5.96 7.68
N THR A 121 -16.20 4.73 7.33
CA THR A 121 -16.86 3.91 6.32
C THR A 121 -18.22 3.43 6.80
#